data_AF-A0A662YI31-F1
#
_entry.id   AF-A0A662YI31-F1
#
_cell.length_a   1.000
_cell.length_b   1.000
_cell.length_c   1.000
_cell.angle_alpha   90.00
_cell.angle_beta   90.00
_cell.angle_gamma   90.00
#
_symmetry.space_group_name_H-M   'P 1'
#
loop_
_entity.id
_entity.type
_entity.pdbx_description
1 polymer ?
#
loop_
_entity_poly.entity_id
_entity_poly.type
_entity_poly.pdbx_seq_one_letter_code
_entity_poly.pdbx_strand_id
1 'polypeptide(L)'
;GDVWFPQPAPADHPWRSMPRHAMTPHYSGTTLDAQARYAAGTKEILENFFDGKPQRAEYLIADEGKVTSPSYTHGNATSGSL
;
A
#
# COMPACT_ATOMS: atom_id res chain seq x y z
N GLY A 1 -16.41 2.18 0.69
CA GLY A 1 -15.02 1.83 0.39
C GLY A 1 -14.20 1.87 1.66
N ASP A 2 -12.95 1.44 1.63
CA ASP A 2 -12.13 1.34 2.84
C ASP A 2 -10.91 2.27 2.85
N VAL A 3 -10.60 2.92 1.73
CA VAL A 3 -9.46 3.85 1.62
C VAL A 3 -9.85 5.31 1.94
N TRP A 4 -8.90 6.03 2.53
CA TRP A 4 -9.05 7.42 2.97
C TRP A 4 -7.78 8.22 2.65
N PHE A 5 -7.88 9.55 2.67
CA PHE A 5 -6.72 10.44 2.63
C PHE A 5 -6.92 11.60 3.63
N PRO A 6 -5.95 11.88 4.53
CA PRO A 6 -4.79 11.05 4.88
C PRO A 6 -5.20 9.80 5.68
N GLN A 7 -4.23 9.00 6.11
CA GLN A 7 -4.45 7.82 6.96
C GLN A 7 -3.56 7.89 8.20
N PRO A 8 -4.13 7.91 9.43
CA PRO A 8 -5.55 7.78 9.75
C PRO A 8 -6.39 8.99 9.30
N ALA A 9 -7.61 8.74 8.81
CA ALA A 9 -8.53 9.81 8.46
C ALA A 9 -8.94 10.61 9.71
N PRO A 10 -8.93 11.96 9.68
CA PRO A 10 -9.38 12.80 10.79
C PRO A 10 -10.73 12.38 11.36
N ALA A 11 -10.95 12.62 12.65
CA ALA A 11 -12.18 12.22 13.33
C ALA A 11 -13.43 12.91 12.75
N ASP A 12 -13.26 14.12 12.21
CA ASP A 12 -14.28 14.96 11.57
C ASP A 12 -14.33 14.79 10.03
N HIS A 13 -13.63 13.80 9.46
CA HIS A 13 -13.62 13.56 8.02
C HIS A 13 -15.06 13.38 7.48
N PRO A 14 -15.48 14.14 6.45
CA PRO A 14 -16.89 14.25 6.07
C PRO A 14 -17.54 12.92 5.64
N TRP A 15 -16.74 12.01 5.07
CA TRP A 15 -17.23 10.68 4.69
C TRP A 15 -17.59 9.76 5.88
N ARG A 16 -17.28 10.15 7.12
CA ARG A 16 -17.71 9.43 8.32
C ARG A 16 -19.19 9.60 8.63
N SER A 17 -19.81 10.68 8.14
CA SER A 17 -21.21 11.03 8.43
C SER A 17 -22.05 11.35 7.20
N MET A 18 -21.49 11.26 5.98
CA MET A 18 -22.24 11.53 4.75
C MET A 18 -23.41 10.53 4.58
N PRO A 19 -24.60 10.95 4.10
CA PRO A 19 -25.73 10.05 3.95
C PRO A 19 -25.46 8.87 3.01
N ARG A 20 -26.01 7.68 3.33
CA ARG A 20 -25.97 6.47 2.49
C ARG A 20 -24.55 5.99 2.14
N HIS A 21 -23.61 6.15 3.06
CA HIS A 21 -22.25 5.62 2.92
C HIS A 21 -22.09 4.21 3.49
N ALA A 22 -21.12 3.48 2.95
CA ALA A 22 -20.66 2.18 3.45
C ALA A 22 -19.13 2.23 3.59
N MET A 23 -18.65 3.23 4.34
CA MET A 23 -17.22 3.42 4.55
C MET A 23 -16.76 2.58 5.74
N THR A 24 -15.59 1.98 5.60
CA THR A 24 -14.90 1.25 6.69
C THR A 24 -13.49 1.81 6.85
N PRO A 25 -12.78 1.57 7.97
CA PRO A 25 -11.35 1.80 8.03
C PRO A 25 -10.61 1.02 6.93
N HIS A 26 -9.36 1.38 6.64
CA HIS A 26 -8.57 0.66 5.63
C HIS A 26 -8.15 -0.71 6.15
N TYR A 27 -8.97 -1.72 5.85
CA TYR A 27 -8.78 -3.07 6.39
C TYR A 27 -8.93 -4.18 5.34
N SER A 28 -9.47 -3.92 4.15
CA SER A 28 -9.79 -5.01 3.20
C SER A 28 -8.57 -5.83 2.78
N GLY A 29 -7.41 -5.17 2.62
CA GLY A 29 -6.13 -5.79 2.30
C GLY A 29 -5.38 -6.39 3.51
N THR A 30 -5.90 -6.24 4.73
CA THR A 30 -5.25 -6.70 5.98
C THR A 30 -6.12 -7.68 6.80
N THR A 31 -7.01 -8.42 6.14
CA THR A 31 -7.66 -9.61 6.73
C THR A 31 -6.60 -10.64 7.12
N LEU A 32 -6.87 -11.48 8.12
CA LEU A 32 -5.90 -12.48 8.62
C LEU A 32 -5.30 -13.36 7.51
N ASP A 33 -6.12 -13.77 6.54
CA ASP A 33 -5.67 -14.53 5.37
C ASP A 33 -4.71 -13.72 4.48
N ALA A 34 -4.97 -12.42 4.29
CA ALA A 34 -4.07 -11.54 3.56
C ALA A 34 -2.76 -11.31 4.33
N GLN A 35 -2.81 -11.19 5.67
CA GLN A 35 -1.63 -11.02 6.53
C GLN A 35 -0.64 -12.18 6.36
N ALA A 36 -1.13 -13.42 6.35
CA ALA A 36 -0.27 -14.58 6.12
C ALA A 36 0.51 -14.49 4.80
N ARG A 37 -0.14 -14.05 3.72
CA ARG A 37 0.48 -13.96 2.39
C ARG A 37 1.47 -12.80 2.28
N TYR A 38 1.08 -11.58 2.68
CA TYR A 38 2.00 -10.46 2.54
C TYR A 38 3.15 -10.54 3.55
N ALA A 39 2.97 -11.15 4.73
CA ALA A 39 4.07 -11.39 5.66
C ALA A 39 5.10 -12.36 5.08
N ALA A 40 4.65 -13.46 4.44
CA ALA A 40 5.53 -14.37 3.72
C ALA A 40 6.25 -13.67 2.54
N GLY A 41 5.53 -12.86 1.75
CA GLY A 41 6.12 -12.09 0.66
C GLY A 41 7.15 -11.05 1.13
N THR A 42 6.88 -10.34 2.23
CA THR A 42 7.86 -9.44 2.85
C THR A 42 9.11 -10.20 3.29
N LYS A 43 8.95 -11.38 3.89
CA LYS A 43 10.07 -12.22 4.27
C LYS A 43 10.89 -12.66 3.05
N GLU A 44 10.25 -13.11 1.98
CA GLU A 44 10.91 -13.49 0.72
C GLU A 44 11.74 -12.32 0.14
N ILE A 45 11.17 -11.12 0.11
CA ILE A 45 11.88 -9.90 -0.35
C ILE A 45 13.13 -9.65 0.49
N LEU A 46 13.02 -9.75 1.83
CA LEU A 46 14.14 -9.55 2.74
C LEU A 46 15.21 -10.63 2.60
N GLU A 47 14.83 -11.90 2.45
CA GLU A 47 15.78 -13.00 2.19
C GLU A 47 16.56 -12.75 0.89
N ASN A 48 15.88 -12.37 -0.19
CA ASN A 48 16.57 -12.02 -1.44
C ASN A 48 17.50 -10.83 -1.28
N PHE A 49 17.08 -9.79 -0.56
CA PHE A 49 17.90 -8.59 -0.32
C PHE A 49 19.17 -8.93 0.46
N PHE A 50 19.06 -9.68 1.56
CA PHE A 50 20.21 -10.01 2.41
C PHE A 50 21.15 -11.04 1.77
N ASP A 51 20.63 -11.96 0.96
CA ASP A 51 21.43 -12.95 0.22
C ASP A 51 22.03 -12.40 -1.09
N GLY A 52 21.75 -11.14 -1.45
CA GLY A 52 22.18 -10.55 -2.71
C GLY A 52 21.55 -11.21 -3.95
N LYS A 53 20.37 -11.80 -3.80
CA LYS A 53 19.61 -12.41 -4.90
C LYS A 53 18.71 -11.37 -5.57
N PRO A 54 18.44 -11.51 -6.88
CA PRO A 54 17.50 -10.63 -7.56
C PRO A 54 16.09 -10.75 -6.98
N GLN A 55 15.37 -9.63 -6.96
CA GLN A 55 13.95 -9.62 -6.61
C GLN A 55 13.09 -10.12 -7.77
N ARG A 56 11.88 -10.59 -7.46
CA ARG A 56 10.86 -10.89 -8.46
C ARG A 56 10.43 -9.61 -9.17
N ALA A 57 10.38 -9.63 -10.50
CA ALA A 57 10.10 -8.44 -11.30
C ALA A 57 8.72 -7.83 -10.98
N GLU A 58 7.73 -8.67 -10.65
CA GLU A 58 6.39 -8.25 -10.27
C GLU A 58 6.30 -7.55 -8.89
N TYR A 59 7.34 -7.64 -8.06
CA TYR A 59 7.42 -6.93 -6.77
C TYR A 59 8.07 -5.56 -6.89
N LEU A 60 8.77 -5.30 -7.99
CA LEU A 60 9.52 -4.06 -8.19
C LEU A 60 8.61 -2.93 -8.69
N ILE A 61 8.49 -1.88 -7.88
CA ILE A 61 7.82 -0.64 -8.26
C ILE A 61 8.82 0.39 -8.80
N ALA A 62 9.96 0.52 -8.12
CA ALA A 62 11.08 1.35 -8.56
C ALA A 62 12.40 0.63 -8.28
N ASP A 63 13.34 0.74 -9.20
CA ASP A 63 14.68 0.18 -9.12
C ASP A 63 15.67 1.08 -9.86
N GLU A 64 16.91 1.16 -9.39
CA GLU A 64 17.98 2.02 -9.94
C GLU A 64 17.53 3.47 -10.26
N GLY A 65 16.66 4.04 -9.43
CA GLY A 65 16.16 5.41 -9.58
C GLY A 65 15.08 5.59 -10.66
N LYS A 66 14.48 4.51 -11.17
CA LYS A 66 13.42 4.54 -12.18
C LYS A 66 12.19 3.79 -11.72
N VAL A 67 11.01 4.22 -12.16
CA VAL A 67 9.79 3.42 -12.03
C VAL A 67 9.87 2.25 -13.02
N THR A 68 9.75 1.02 -12.52
CA THR A 68 9.82 -0.22 -13.32
C THR A 68 8.44 -0.81 -13.59
N SER A 69 7.47 -0.51 -12.74
CA SER A 69 6.10 -0.98 -12.89
C SER A 69 5.39 -0.25 -14.05
N PRO A 70 4.66 -0.98 -14.93
CA PRO A 70 3.86 -0.36 -15.99
C PRO A 70 2.61 0.37 -15.45
N SER A 71 2.32 0.25 -14.15
CA SER A 71 1.11 0.79 -13.53
C SER A 71 1.27 2.23 -13.01
N TYR A 72 2.48 2.78 -12.98
CA TYR A 72 2.75 4.07 -12.37
C TYR A 72 3.57 4.99 -13.28
N THR A 73 3.38 6.30 -13.09
CA THR A 73 4.24 7.34 -13.65
C THR A 73 5.14 7.91 -12.57
N HIS A 74 6.26 8.51 -12.96
CA HIS A 74 7.12 9.24 -12.04
C HIS A 74 6.41 10.50 -11.52
N GLY A 75 6.34 10.70 -10.20
CA GLY A 75 5.64 11.83 -9.59
C GLY A 75 5.53 11.71 -8.07
N ASN A 76 4.81 12.64 -7.43
CA ASN A 76 4.56 12.64 -6.00
C ASN A 76 3.06 12.78 -5.69
N ALA A 77 2.51 11.83 -4.93
CA ALA A 77 1.11 11.81 -4.48
C ALA A 77 0.96 11.94 -2.95
N THR A 78 2.01 12.37 -2.23
CA THR A 78 2.02 12.41 -0.75
C THR A 78 1.69 13.78 -0.15
N SER A 79 1.37 14.78 -0.97
CA SER A 79 1.07 16.14 -0.52
C SER A 79 -0.20 16.17 0.35
N GLY A 80 -0.09 16.67 1.60
CA GLY A 80 -1.20 16.71 2.57
C GLY A 80 -1.35 15.45 3.44
N SER A 81 -0.32 14.60 3.48
CA SER A 81 -0.29 13.37 4.29
C SER A 81 0.05 13.58 5.78
N LEU A 82 0.54 14.77 6.15
CA LEU A 82 0.92 15.18 7.51
C LEU A 82 -0.03 16.24 8.06
#